data_AF-A0AAQ2DEK1-F1
#
_entry.id   AF-A0AAQ2DEK1-F1
#
_cell.length_a   1.000
_cell.length_b   1.000
_cell.length_c   1.000
_cell.angle_alpha   90.00
_cell.angle_beta   90.00
_cell.angle_gamma   90.00
#
_symmetry.space_group_name_H-M   'P 1'
#
loop_
_entity.id
_entity.type
_entity.pdbx_description
1 polymer ?
#
loop_
_entity_poly.entity_id
_entity_poly.type
_entity_poly.pdbx_seq_one_letter_code
_entity_poly.pdbx_strand_id
1 'polypeptide(L)'
;MEPNDAGGVAAKHGFLFQDCVAAYYVTQMLRDKSIQRIRCEVTDDIDIVCDDFVEFVQVKTTTKAHWNKSDLVVLSPGAGKIKKIPCSSIMHKSMQCEPSLTVPRKFRIVTEHPVNATLEYLLIEHDERDGKPGREELINYLNLKTGNFIAPSGVSVASWVDAACWEVFRTKREIELLGIRNIRLAAENLHGVLLSTEASAEDIWRGILDSVTRKGALSRRIHSIDSKSYHRADLNEWFRGLVEEDQKRAGRKVYVRRQLPQILVPFRKPMATPCTKRNGRVLHQQYSLKRYRYKHIVDNVCKWLDEVFLRPNELADIHKLSLVEKSQRLKTTVFASLADVRSFLGRVLLHATIRQMHASQPIPCLLYLEGQDEEKILENVHIVRRDPEGDQLWVGFSELVTAANVATRLPEIREQLYAEIDEYFCSARGKILDIKDDDYLLRHDIDVILDESDPFDVHLDRFRFVLFIGYNSSLLTDPETPGHEDNLEHETAALFQAFADDLQHGSTFADLSIDVFIYPAPSLDTLTTMVEQKVRDAV
;
A
#
# COMPACT_ATOMS: atom_id res chain seq x y z
N MET A 1 27.26 -23.86 -48.78
CA MET A 1 27.08 -24.21 -47.35
C MET A 1 25.86 -23.43 -46.90
N GLU A 2 24.73 -24.09 -46.66
CA GLU A 2 23.53 -23.38 -46.19
C GLU A 2 23.79 -22.81 -44.78
N PRO A 3 23.45 -21.55 -44.52
CA PRO A 3 23.56 -20.99 -43.18
C PRO A 3 22.58 -21.72 -42.26
N ASN A 4 23.10 -22.58 -41.39
CA ASN A 4 22.32 -23.35 -40.43
C ASN A 4 22.48 -22.75 -39.04
N ASP A 5 21.56 -21.87 -38.66
CA ASP A 5 21.49 -21.25 -37.31
C ASP A 5 20.87 -22.19 -36.25
N ALA A 6 20.73 -23.49 -36.55
CA ALA A 6 20.08 -24.43 -35.65
C ALA A 6 20.89 -24.73 -34.39
N GLY A 7 20.19 -24.74 -33.26
CA GLY A 7 20.73 -25.09 -31.93
C GLY A 7 20.98 -23.88 -31.05
N GLY A 8 22.05 -23.13 -31.31
CA GLY A 8 22.48 -22.02 -30.46
C GLY A 8 21.53 -20.82 -30.47
N VAL A 9 21.04 -20.41 -31.64
CA VAL A 9 20.13 -19.27 -31.79
C VAL A 9 18.75 -19.60 -31.21
N ALA A 10 18.23 -20.80 -31.48
CA ALA A 10 16.96 -21.27 -30.95
C ALA A 10 16.96 -21.38 -29.42
N ALA A 11 18.06 -21.88 -28.83
CA ALA A 11 18.21 -21.94 -27.37
C ALA A 11 18.23 -20.54 -26.75
N LYS A 12 19.04 -19.61 -27.29
CA LYS A 12 19.08 -18.22 -26.83
C LYS A 12 17.73 -17.51 -26.94
N HIS A 13 16.99 -17.78 -28.01
CA HIS A 13 15.64 -17.24 -28.18
C HIS A 13 14.69 -17.75 -27.08
N GLY A 14 14.71 -19.06 -26.79
CA GLY A 14 13.93 -19.65 -25.70
C GLY A 14 14.26 -19.05 -24.33
N PHE A 15 15.54 -18.91 -24.00
CA PHE A 15 15.99 -18.26 -22.77
C PHE A 15 15.50 -16.81 -22.65
N LEU A 16 15.67 -16.04 -23.72
CA LEU A 16 15.24 -14.63 -23.71
C LEU A 16 13.72 -14.51 -23.61
N PHE A 17 12.96 -15.39 -24.25
CA PHE A 17 11.50 -15.42 -24.11
C PHE A 17 11.09 -15.73 -22.67
N GLN A 18 11.72 -16.71 -22.03
CA GLN A 18 11.49 -17.02 -20.61
C GLN A 18 11.82 -15.82 -19.71
N ASP A 19 12.96 -15.16 -19.91
CA ASP A 19 13.35 -13.99 -19.13
C ASP A 19 12.34 -12.83 -19.30
N CYS A 20 11.81 -12.62 -20.51
CA CYS A 20 10.73 -11.65 -20.73
C CYS A 20 9.45 -12.02 -19.96
N VAL A 21 9.05 -13.30 -19.96
CA VAL A 21 7.88 -13.77 -19.21
C VAL A 21 8.07 -13.56 -17.70
N ALA A 22 9.25 -13.92 -17.17
CA ALA A 22 9.58 -13.69 -15.77
C ALA A 22 9.58 -12.19 -15.42
N ALA A 23 10.18 -11.34 -16.27
CA ALA A 23 10.15 -9.89 -16.11
C ALA A 23 8.71 -9.34 -16.11
N TYR A 24 7.83 -9.86 -16.97
CA TYR A 24 6.42 -9.49 -16.97
C TYR A 24 5.73 -9.82 -15.64
N TYR A 25 5.91 -11.01 -15.07
CA TYR A 25 5.35 -11.31 -13.75
C TYR A 25 5.98 -10.46 -12.63
N VAL A 26 7.26 -10.07 -12.74
CA VAL A 26 7.86 -9.07 -11.83
C VAL A 26 7.14 -7.72 -11.97
N THR A 27 6.75 -7.27 -13.16
CA THR A 27 5.93 -6.05 -13.31
C THR A 27 4.50 -6.21 -12.80
N GLN A 28 3.92 -7.40 -12.85
CA GLN A 28 2.61 -7.69 -12.22
C GLN A 28 2.72 -7.62 -10.70
N MET A 29 3.83 -8.08 -10.13
CA MET A 29 4.12 -7.95 -8.70
C MET A 29 4.02 -6.48 -8.24
N LEU A 30 4.48 -5.49 -9.00
CA LEU A 30 4.25 -4.07 -8.62
C LEU A 30 2.77 -3.75 -8.34
N ARG A 31 1.85 -4.35 -9.11
CA ARG A 31 0.42 -3.99 -9.14
C ARG A 31 -0.45 -4.88 -8.25
N ASP A 32 -0.03 -6.10 -8.01
CA ASP A 32 -0.73 -7.11 -7.22
C ASP A 32 0.02 -7.38 -5.91
N LYS A 33 -0.59 -6.98 -4.78
CA LYS A 33 0.01 -7.11 -3.44
C LYS A 33 0.12 -8.56 -2.97
N SER A 34 -0.68 -9.49 -3.53
CA SER A 34 -0.65 -10.90 -3.15
C SER A 34 0.64 -11.60 -3.60
N ILE A 35 1.32 -11.08 -4.63
CA ILE A 35 2.57 -11.63 -5.15
C ILE A 35 3.72 -11.15 -4.27
N GLN A 36 4.36 -12.10 -3.58
CA GLN A 36 5.45 -11.84 -2.64
C GLN A 36 6.83 -11.91 -3.30
N ARG A 37 7.01 -12.84 -4.25
CA ARG A 37 8.26 -13.00 -4.99
C ARG A 37 8.09 -13.82 -6.27
N ILE A 38 8.98 -13.57 -7.22
CA ILE A 38 9.12 -14.34 -8.46
C ILE A 38 10.44 -15.14 -8.40
N ARG A 39 10.38 -16.48 -8.50
CA ARG A 39 11.57 -17.35 -8.51
C ARG A 39 11.92 -17.76 -9.93
N CYS A 40 13.19 -17.65 -10.30
CA CYS A 40 13.69 -18.03 -11.63
C CYS A 40 14.50 -19.32 -11.51
N GLU A 41 13.85 -20.49 -11.39
CA GLU A 41 14.51 -21.66 -10.80
C GLU A 41 15.49 -22.41 -11.73
N VAL A 42 15.16 -22.79 -12.98
CA VAL A 42 16.08 -23.34 -14.01
C VAL A 42 15.46 -23.08 -15.41
N THR A 43 16.21 -23.31 -16.50
CA THR A 43 15.69 -23.31 -17.89
C THR A 43 14.30 -23.97 -17.98
N ASP A 44 13.33 -23.20 -18.46
CA ASP A 44 11.88 -23.50 -18.61
C ASP A 44 10.95 -23.27 -17.41
N ASP A 45 11.43 -22.95 -16.19
CA ASP A 45 10.57 -22.86 -14.99
C ASP A 45 10.66 -21.48 -14.28
N ILE A 46 9.50 -20.91 -13.92
CA ILE A 46 9.32 -19.70 -13.09
C ILE A 46 8.28 -20.02 -12.02
N ASP A 47 8.50 -19.60 -10.77
CA ASP A 47 7.50 -19.73 -9.71
C ASP A 47 6.99 -18.35 -9.29
N ILE A 48 5.67 -18.18 -9.28
CA ILE A 48 5.00 -17.01 -8.71
C ILE A 48 4.54 -17.40 -7.31
N VAL A 49 5.14 -16.81 -6.29
CA VAL A 49 4.81 -17.10 -4.89
C VAL A 49 3.85 -16.05 -4.39
N CYS A 50 2.61 -16.46 -4.15
CA CYS A 50 1.58 -15.65 -3.54
C CYS A 50 1.40 -16.00 -2.06
N ASP A 51 0.57 -15.25 -1.34
CA ASP A 51 0.29 -15.48 0.08
C ASP A 51 -0.38 -16.84 0.35
N ASP A 52 -1.28 -17.25 -0.54
CA ASP A 52 -2.17 -18.40 -0.35
C ASP A 52 -1.90 -19.56 -1.33
N PHE A 53 -1.09 -19.36 -2.38
CA PHE A 53 -0.68 -20.42 -3.32
C PHE A 53 0.68 -20.16 -3.97
N VAL A 54 1.22 -21.18 -4.62
CA VAL A 54 2.34 -21.03 -5.56
C VAL A 54 1.88 -21.45 -6.95
N GLU A 55 2.10 -20.59 -7.94
CA GLU A 55 1.86 -20.89 -9.35
C GLU A 55 3.17 -21.24 -10.05
N PHE A 56 3.24 -22.47 -10.57
CA PHE A 56 4.38 -22.97 -11.33
C PHE A 56 4.17 -22.71 -12.81
N VAL A 57 4.98 -21.82 -13.37
CA VAL A 57 4.92 -21.40 -14.76
C VAL A 57 5.98 -22.12 -15.57
N GLN A 58 5.56 -22.90 -16.55
CA GLN A 58 6.43 -23.55 -17.52
C GLN A 58 6.41 -22.80 -18.84
N VAL A 59 7.55 -22.21 -19.21
CA VAL A 59 7.69 -21.50 -20.48
C VAL A 59 8.18 -22.47 -21.55
N LYS A 60 7.46 -22.56 -22.68
CA LYS A 60 7.81 -23.47 -23.77
C LYS A 60 7.79 -22.78 -25.12
N THR A 61 8.88 -22.94 -25.87
CA THR A 61 8.99 -22.54 -27.28
C THR A 61 9.00 -23.76 -28.18
N THR A 62 8.54 -23.61 -29.42
CA THR A 62 8.47 -24.69 -30.40
C THR A 62 8.57 -24.12 -31.81
N THR A 63 8.93 -24.95 -32.78
CA THR A 63 8.85 -24.60 -34.20
C THR A 63 7.50 -24.96 -34.83
N LYS A 64 6.60 -25.62 -34.07
CA LYS A 64 5.25 -25.97 -34.53
C LYS A 64 4.33 -24.76 -34.53
N ALA A 65 3.40 -24.72 -35.48
CA ALA A 65 2.40 -23.66 -35.55
C ALA A 65 1.38 -23.68 -34.39
N HIS A 66 1.09 -24.87 -33.84
CA HIS A 66 0.14 -25.03 -32.72
C HIS A 66 0.60 -26.13 -31.75
N TRP A 67 0.29 -25.93 -30.47
CA TRP A 67 0.41 -26.94 -29.42
C TRP A 67 -0.82 -27.84 -29.38
N ASN A 68 -0.63 -29.11 -29.03
CA ASN A 68 -1.72 -30.09 -28.91
C ASN A 68 -1.54 -30.97 -27.66
N LYS A 69 -2.61 -31.67 -27.26
CA LYS A 69 -2.59 -32.51 -26.05
C LYS A 69 -1.53 -33.63 -26.05
N SER A 70 -1.02 -34.04 -27.22
CA SER A 70 0.06 -35.04 -27.26
C SER A 70 1.40 -34.46 -26.80
N ASP A 71 1.62 -33.15 -26.96
CA ASP A 71 2.85 -32.48 -26.55
C ASP A 71 3.05 -32.50 -25.03
N LEU A 72 1.96 -32.52 -24.25
CA LEU A 72 1.98 -32.60 -22.78
C LEU A 72 2.61 -33.89 -22.23
N VAL A 73 2.57 -34.97 -23.02
CA VAL A 73 2.99 -36.32 -22.61
C VAL A 73 4.26 -36.80 -23.33
N VAL A 74 4.88 -35.96 -24.18
CA VAL A 74 6.14 -36.31 -24.85
C VAL A 74 7.27 -36.42 -23.83
N LEU A 75 7.88 -37.59 -23.75
CA LEU A 75 9.05 -37.83 -22.90
C LEU A 75 10.33 -37.36 -23.58
N SER A 76 11.22 -36.78 -22.78
CA SER A 76 12.55 -36.34 -23.20
C SER A 76 13.44 -37.54 -23.60
N PRO A 77 14.30 -37.39 -24.62
CA PRO A 77 15.27 -38.43 -24.99
C PRO A 77 16.37 -38.53 -23.93
N GLY A 78 16.71 -39.75 -23.51
CA GLY A 78 17.80 -40.05 -22.59
C GLY A 78 19.15 -40.19 -23.29
N ALA A 79 20.18 -40.53 -22.49
CA ALA A 79 21.54 -40.73 -22.99
C ALA A 79 21.57 -41.74 -24.16
N GLY A 80 22.20 -41.34 -25.27
CA GLY A 80 22.25 -42.14 -26.50
C GLY A 80 21.00 -42.08 -27.39
N LYS A 81 19.99 -41.25 -27.08
CA LYS A 81 18.73 -41.06 -27.85
C LYS A 81 17.85 -42.32 -28.03
N ILE A 82 18.20 -43.45 -27.41
CA ILE A 82 17.50 -44.74 -27.56
C ILE A 82 16.45 -44.97 -26.45
N LYS A 83 16.72 -44.53 -25.21
CA LYS A 83 15.78 -44.68 -24.08
C LYS A 83 15.11 -43.34 -23.76
N LYS A 84 13.79 -43.31 -23.67
CA LYS A 84 13.03 -42.13 -23.18
C LYS A 84 13.16 -42.04 -21.66
N ILE A 85 13.34 -40.83 -21.13
CA ILE A 85 13.41 -40.60 -19.69
C ILE A 85 11.99 -40.70 -19.12
N PRO A 86 11.71 -41.62 -18.17
CA PRO A 86 10.40 -41.72 -17.54
C PRO A 86 10.01 -40.40 -16.84
N CYS A 87 8.72 -40.09 -16.80
CA CYS A 87 8.17 -38.91 -16.12
C CYS A 87 8.83 -37.56 -16.50
N SER A 88 9.31 -37.43 -17.74
CA SER A 88 10.04 -36.24 -18.19
C SER A 88 9.25 -35.31 -19.13
N SER A 89 7.95 -35.55 -19.29
CA SER A 89 7.08 -34.69 -20.09
C SER A 89 6.71 -33.41 -19.34
N ILE A 90 6.14 -32.43 -20.06
CA ILE A 90 5.64 -31.16 -19.50
C ILE A 90 4.72 -31.43 -18.30
N MET A 91 3.71 -32.28 -18.49
CA MET A 91 2.75 -32.62 -17.43
C MET A 91 3.43 -33.27 -16.23
N HIS A 92 4.29 -34.28 -16.43
CA HIS A 92 4.95 -34.96 -15.31
C HIS A 92 5.83 -34.01 -14.50
N LYS A 93 6.63 -33.17 -15.18
CA LYS A 93 7.48 -32.18 -14.52
C LYS A 93 6.65 -31.21 -13.70
N SER A 94 5.56 -30.69 -14.28
CA SER A 94 4.64 -29.76 -13.62
C SER A 94 4.00 -30.38 -12.36
N MET A 95 3.47 -31.60 -12.47
CA MET A 95 2.86 -32.30 -11.33
C MET A 95 3.86 -32.66 -10.23
N GLN A 96 5.14 -32.85 -10.58
CA GLN A 96 6.22 -33.20 -9.64
C GLN A 96 6.90 -31.98 -9.00
N CYS A 97 6.44 -30.76 -9.29
CA CYS A 97 6.96 -29.54 -8.68
C CYS A 97 6.75 -29.53 -7.16
N GLU A 98 7.83 -29.20 -6.44
CA GLU A 98 7.92 -28.99 -4.99
C GLU A 98 7.01 -29.92 -4.13
N PRO A 99 7.40 -31.18 -3.91
CA PRO A 99 6.54 -32.17 -3.23
C PRO A 99 6.19 -31.80 -1.79
N SER A 100 7.03 -31.01 -1.12
CA SER A 100 6.87 -30.59 0.28
C SER A 100 6.04 -29.31 0.47
N LEU A 101 5.52 -28.71 -0.61
CA LEU A 101 4.73 -27.47 -0.52
C LEU A 101 3.42 -27.70 0.24
N THR A 102 3.17 -26.85 1.24
CA THR A 102 2.02 -26.91 2.15
C THR A 102 0.81 -26.09 1.67
N VAL A 103 1.02 -25.16 0.73
CA VAL A 103 -0.03 -24.35 0.11
C VAL A 103 -0.52 -24.95 -1.21
N PRO A 104 -1.72 -24.59 -1.69
CA PRO A 104 -2.21 -24.94 -3.01
C PRO A 104 -1.22 -24.67 -4.14
N ARG A 105 -1.28 -25.51 -5.18
CA ARG A 105 -0.46 -25.42 -6.39
C ARG A 105 -1.34 -25.02 -7.56
N LYS A 106 -0.93 -23.98 -8.29
CA LYS A 106 -1.49 -23.66 -9.61
C LYS A 106 -0.42 -23.92 -10.67
N PHE A 107 -0.85 -24.18 -11.88
CA PHE A 107 0.06 -24.49 -12.99
C PHE A 107 -0.24 -23.59 -14.17
N ARG A 108 0.79 -23.07 -14.79
CA ARG A 108 0.65 -22.26 -16.00
C ARG A 108 1.62 -22.71 -17.06
N ILE A 109 1.15 -22.84 -18.29
CA ILE A 109 2.00 -23.10 -19.44
C ILE A 109 1.98 -21.85 -20.32
N VAL A 110 3.15 -21.29 -20.58
CA VAL A 110 3.30 -20.06 -21.38
C VAL A 110 4.01 -20.39 -22.68
N THR A 111 3.40 -20.03 -23.82
CA THR A 111 3.96 -20.35 -25.15
C THR A 111 3.90 -19.20 -26.14
N GLU A 112 4.78 -19.24 -27.15
CA GLU A 112 4.72 -18.29 -28.28
C GLU A 112 3.60 -18.61 -29.27
N HIS A 113 3.43 -19.89 -29.54
CA HIS A 113 2.43 -20.37 -30.48
C HIS A 113 1.13 -20.73 -29.77
N PRO A 114 -0.03 -20.54 -30.43
CA PRO A 114 -1.33 -20.88 -29.86
C PRO A 114 -1.49 -22.40 -29.69
N VAL A 115 -2.53 -22.78 -28.96
CA VAL A 115 -2.97 -24.18 -28.86
C VAL A 115 -3.99 -24.51 -29.95
N ASN A 116 -4.22 -25.79 -30.20
CA ASN A 116 -5.34 -26.25 -31.00
C ASN A 116 -6.58 -26.57 -30.13
N ALA A 117 -7.68 -26.94 -30.78
CA ALA A 117 -8.95 -27.30 -30.15
C ALA A 117 -8.84 -28.36 -29.02
N THR A 118 -7.79 -29.19 -29.03
CA THR A 118 -7.61 -30.23 -28.00
C THR A 118 -7.14 -29.71 -26.64
N LEU A 119 -6.77 -28.43 -26.57
CA LEU A 119 -6.24 -27.76 -25.38
C LEU A 119 -6.98 -26.45 -25.07
N GLU A 120 -8.00 -26.07 -25.85
CA GLU A 120 -8.77 -24.82 -25.66
C GLU A 120 -9.35 -24.70 -24.24
N TYR A 121 -9.70 -25.82 -23.61
CA TYR A 121 -10.15 -25.83 -22.21
C TYR A 121 -9.16 -25.15 -21.25
N LEU A 122 -7.85 -25.29 -21.49
CA LEU A 122 -6.82 -24.70 -20.63
C LEU A 122 -6.63 -23.19 -20.87
N LEU A 123 -7.15 -22.63 -21.96
CA LEU A 123 -7.15 -21.17 -22.21
C LEU A 123 -8.22 -20.43 -21.39
N ILE A 124 -9.20 -21.16 -20.84
CA ILE A 124 -10.32 -20.58 -20.09
C ILE A 124 -9.86 -20.33 -18.66
N GLU A 125 -10.12 -19.12 -18.15
CA GLU A 125 -9.85 -18.77 -16.75
C GLU A 125 -10.67 -19.63 -15.78
N HIS A 126 -10.14 -19.86 -14.58
CA HIS A 126 -10.67 -20.88 -13.67
C HIS A 126 -12.13 -20.67 -13.27
N ASP A 127 -12.52 -19.42 -13.06
CA ASP A 127 -13.86 -18.97 -12.69
C ASP A 127 -14.88 -19.09 -13.84
N GLU A 128 -14.43 -19.14 -15.09
CA GLU A 128 -15.29 -19.25 -16.27
C GLU A 128 -15.43 -20.68 -16.82
N ARG A 129 -14.80 -21.68 -16.17
CA ARG A 129 -14.76 -23.08 -16.65
C ARG A 129 -16.04 -23.86 -16.45
N ASP A 130 -16.94 -23.41 -15.57
CA ASP A 130 -18.14 -24.18 -15.27
C ASP A 130 -19.01 -24.38 -16.53
N GLY A 131 -19.44 -25.62 -16.75
CA GLY A 131 -20.20 -26.04 -17.94
C GLY A 131 -19.44 -26.00 -19.29
N LYS A 132 -18.13 -25.70 -19.32
CA LYS A 132 -17.37 -25.67 -20.58
C LYS A 132 -16.93 -27.07 -21.06
N PRO A 133 -16.94 -27.34 -22.38
CA PRO A 133 -16.54 -28.64 -22.92
C PRO A 133 -15.01 -28.82 -22.91
N GLY A 134 -14.56 -30.07 -23.08
CA GLY A 134 -13.14 -30.43 -23.28
C GLY A 134 -12.39 -30.94 -22.05
N ARG A 135 -12.90 -30.69 -20.83
CA ARG A 135 -12.30 -31.16 -19.55
C ARG A 135 -12.11 -32.68 -19.53
N GLU A 136 -13.22 -33.43 -19.63
CA GLU A 136 -13.20 -34.90 -19.52
C GLU A 136 -12.40 -35.55 -20.64
N GLU A 137 -12.48 -35.02 -21.86
CA GLU A 137 -11.72 -35.54 -23.01
C GLU A 137 -10.20 -35.39 -22.81
N LEU A 138 -9.77 -34.28 -22.22
CA LEU A 138 -8.37 -34.04 -21.89
C LEU A 138 -7.90 -34.98 -20.78
N ILE A 139 -8.66 -35.09 -19.68
CA ILE A 139 -8.34 -35.98 -18.56
C ILE A 139 -8.23 -37.43 -19.03
N ASN A 140 -9.22 -37.93 -19.77
CA ASN A 140 -9.24 -39.29 -20.29
C ASN A 140 -8.04 -39.57 -21.20
N TYR A 141 -7.71 -38.63 -22.08
CA TYR A 141 -6.55 -38.76 -22.96
C TYR A 141 -5.23 -38.82 -22.16
N LEU A 142 -5.04 -37.90 -21.21
CA LEU A 142 -3.81 -37.81 -20.42
C LEU A 142 -3.64 -39.08 -19.56
N ASN A 143 -4.69 -39.51 -18.87
CA ASN A 143 -4.70 -40.73 -18.07
C ASN A 143 -4.38 -41.98 -18.90
N LEU A 144 -4.95 -42.10 -20.10
CA LEU A 144 -4.64 -43.20 -21.02
C LEU A 144 -3.15 -43.21 -21.41
N LYS A 145 -2.54 -42.04 -21.59
CA LYS A 145 -1.14 -41.92 -22.01
C LYS A 145 -0.13 -42.04 -20.87
N THR A 146 -0.52 -41.73 -19.64
CA THR A 146 0.37 -41.75 -18.47
C THR A 146 0.09 -42.87 -17.49
N GLY A 147 -0.96 -43.65 -17.71
CA GLY A 147 -1.34 -44.77 -16.84
C GLY A 147 -1.92 -44.32 -15.50
N ASN A 148 -2.79 -43.30 -15.52
CA ASN A 148 -3.36 -42.68 -14.31
C ASN A 148 -2.29 -42.20 -13.32
N PHE A 149 -1.27 -41.52 -13.84
CA PHE A 149 -0.14 -41.06 -13.02
C PHE A 149 -0.60 -40.17 -11.84
N ILE A 150 -0.03 -40.43 -10.66
CA ILE A 150 -0.19 -39.61 -9.45
C ILE A 150 1.21 -39.19 -9.01
N ALA A 151 1.41 -37.89 -8.82
CA ALA A 151 2.69 -37.37 -8.36
C ALA A 151 2.96 -37.77 -6.90
N PRO A 152 4.23 -37.79 -6.43
CA PRO A 152 4.56 -38.06 -5.03
C PRO A 152 3.87 -37.10 -4.03
N SER A 153 3.50 -35.91 -4.49
CA SER A 153 2.73 -34.90 -3.74
C SER A 153 1.23 -35.21 -3.63
N GLY A 154 0.73 -36.27 -4.27
CA GLY A 154 -0.68 -36.64 -4.32
C GLY A 154 -1.48 -35.96 -5.44
N VAL A 155 -0.85 -35.11 -6.27
CA VAL A 155 -1.52 -34.45 -7.40
C VAL A 155 -1.89 -35.50 -8.46
N SER A 156 -3.19 -35.63 -8.75
CA SER A 156 -3.72 -36.47 -9.82
C SER A 156 -3.77 -35.71 -11.15
N VAL A 157 -3.92 -36.43 -12.27
CA VAL A 157 -4.10 -35.80 -13.60
C VAL A 157 -5.33 -34.88 -13.63
N ALA A 158 -6.44 -35.28 -13.01
CA ALA A 158 -7.65 -34.46 -12.96
C ALA A 158 -7.40 -33.17 -12.17
N SER A 159 -6.79 -33.29 -10.99
CA SER A 159 -6.43 -32.14 -10.15
C SER A 159 -5.46 -31.19 -10.87
N TRP A 160 -4.53 -31.72 -11.67
CA TRP A 160 -3.62 -30.91 -12.48
C TRP A 160 -4.37 -30.16 -13.59
N VAL A 161 -5.27 -30.82 -14.34
CA VAL A 161 -6.08 -30.17 -15.38
C VAL A 161 -6.94 -29.05 -14.81
N ASP A 162 -7.53 -29.25 -13.63
CA ASP A 162 -8.37 -28.24 -12.97
C ASP A 162 -7.56 -27.02 -12.50
N ALA A 163 -6.32 -27.24 -12.07
CA ALA A 163 -5.40 -26.21 -11.58
C ALA A 163 -4.47 -25.63 -12.66
N ALA A 164 -4.53 -26.10 -13.91
CA ALA A 164 -3.67 -25.66 -15.00
C ALA A 164 -4.35 -24.62 -15.90
N CYS A 165 -3.64 -23.56 -16.27
CA CYS A 165 -3.99 -22.58 -17.30
C CYS A 165 -2.92 -22.53 -18.41
N TRP A 166 -3.32 -22.08 -19.59
CA TRP A 166 -2.45 -21.87 -20.74
C TRP A 166 -2.50 -20.40 -21.17
N GLU A 167 -1.34 -19.78 -21.30
CA GLU A 167 -1.19 -18.38 -21.69
C GLU A 167 -0.30 -18.29 -22.94
N VAL A 168 -0.67 -17.42 -23.88
CA VAL A 168 0.00 -17.30 -25.17
C VAL A 168 0.47 -15.87 -25.37
N PHE A 169 1.79 -15.70 -25.53
CA PHE A 169 2.39 -14.43 -25.93
C PHE A 169 3.04 -14.59 -27.31
N ARG A 170 2.43 -14.01 -28.34
CA ARG A 170 2.86 -14.24 -29.73
C ARG A 170 4.26 -13.72 -30.00
N THR A 171 4.70 -12.69 -29.27
CA THR A 171 6.02 -12.09 -29.44
C THR A 171 6.60 -11.60 -28.12
N LYS A 172 7.93 -11.54 -28.03
CA LYS A 172 8.63 -10.86 -26.91
C LYS A 172 8.24 -9.39 -26.78
N ARG A 173 7.95 -8.72 -27.91
CA ARG A 173 7.52 -7.31 -27.92
C ARG A 173 6.17 -7.12 -27.26
N GLU A 174 5.25 -8.06 -27.40
CA GLU A 174 3.96 -8.05 -26.68
C GLU A 174 4.18 -8.06 -25.17
N ILE A 175 5.03 -8.96 -24.68
CA ILE A 175 5.37 -9.08 -23.26
C ILE A 175 6.00 -7.77 -22.75
N GLU A 176 6.95 -7.22 -23.50
CA GLU A 176 7.59 -5.94 -23.17
C GLU A 176 6.57 -4.80 -23.09
N LEU A 177 5.65 -4.68 -24.04
CA LEU A 177 4.62 -3.63 -24.02
C LEU A 177 3.66 -3.78 -22.84
N LEU A 178 3.29 -5.02 -22.48
CA LEU A 178 2.48 -5.30 -21.28
C LEU A 178 3.25 -4.95 -20.00
N GLY A 179 4.54 -5.27 -19.93
CA GLY A 179 5.41 -4.91 -18.81
C GLY A 179 5.57 -3.39 -18.66
N ILE A 180 5.83 -2.67 -19.76
CA ILE A 180 5.90 -1.21 -19.79
C ILE A 180 4.57 -0.58 -19.35
N ARG A 181 3.44 -1.13 -19.81
CA ARG A 181 2.11 -0.70 -19.37
C ARG A 181 1.95 -0.88 -17.86
N ASN A 182 2.34 -2.03 -17.31
CA ASN A 182 2.29 -2.28 -15.88
C ASN A 182 3.16 -1.29 -15.09
N ILE A 183 4.37 -1.00 -15.57
CA ILE A 183 5.29 -0.01 -14.99
C ILE A 183 4.66 1.39 -14.95
N ARG A 184 4.06 1.85 -16.06
CA ARG A 184 3.40 3.18 -16.12
C ARG A 184 2.24 3.27 -15.15
N LEU A 185 1.38 2.25 -15.17
CA LEU A 185 0.24 2.17 -14.25
C LEU A 185 0.72 2.08 -12.79
N ALA A 186 1.82 1.38 -12.51
CA ALA A 186 2.39 1.34 -11.16
C ALA A 186 2.95 2.70 -10.74
N ALA A 187 3.68 3.41 -11.62
CA ALA A 187 4.23 4.73 -11.33
C ALA A 187 3.11 5.75 -11.03
N GLU A 188 2.07 5.76 -11.86
CA GLU A 188 0.92 6.65 -11.69
C GLU A 188 0.13 6.30 -10.42
N ASN A 189 -0.25 5.03 -10.26
CA ASN A 189 -1.14 4.63 -9.17
C ASN A 189 -0.44 4.61 -7.82
N LEU A 190 0.80 4.11 -7.74
CA LEU A 190 1.50 3.91 -6.47
C LEU A 190 2.32 5.13 -6.04
N HIS A 191 2.74 5.97 -6.98
CA HIS A 191 3.61 7.11 -6.65
C HIS A 191 3.10 8.44 -7.19
N GLY A 192 2.03 8.44 -7.99
CA GLY A 192 1.44 9.67 -8.52
C GLY A 192 2.26 10.30 -9.64
N VAL A 193 3.08 9.48 -10.30
CA VAL A 193 4.04 9.94 -11.30
C VAL A 193 3.65 9.43 -12.68
N LEU A 194 3.33 10.37 -13.56
CA LEU A 194 3.40 10.12 -14.99
C LEU A 194 4.88 10.19 -15.37
N LEU A 195 5.44 9.05 -15.78
CA LEU A 195 6.84 8.98 -16.18
C LEU A 195 7.11 10.00 -17.30
N SER A 196 8.15 10.80 -17.12
CA SER A 196 8.40 12.01 -17.89
C SER A 196 8.68 11.76 -19.37
N THR A 197 9.17 10.56 -19.72
CA THR A 197 9.44 10.15 -21.09
C THR A 197 9.09 8.67 -21.31
N GLU A 198 8.85 8.30 -22.56
CA GLU A 198 8.70 6.88 -22.97
C GLU A 198 9.94 6.05 -22.59
N ALA A 199 11.14 6.65 -22.68
CA ALA A 199 12.41 6.02 -22.33
C ALA A 199 12.49 5.65 -20.84
N SER A 200 11.92 6.46 -19.94
CA SER A 200 11.92 6.16 -18.50
C SER A 200 11.26 4.81 -18.21
N ALA A 201 10.13 4.50 -18.84
CA ALA A 201 9.42 3.23 -18.65
C ALA A 201 10.18 2.05 -19.29
N GLU A 202 10.79 2.27 -20.45
CA GLU A 202 11.64 1.26 -21.11
C GLU A 202 12.90 0.94 -20.31
N ASP A 203 13.53 1.94 -19.67
CA ASP A 203 14.73 1.74 -18.86
C ASP A 203 14.41 0.97 -17.58
N ILE A 204 13.27 1.23 -16.94
CA ILE A 204 12.78 0.42 -15.83
C ILE A 204 12.55 -1.03 -16.27
N TRP A 205 11.91 -1.23 -17.44
CA TRP A 205 11.71 -2.57 -18.00
C TRP A 205 13.04 -3.30 -18.24
N ARG A 206 14.01 -2.62 -18.86
CA ARG A 206 15.37 -3.17 -19.09
C ARG A 206 16.06 -3.53 -17.78
N GLY A 207 15.93 -2.69 -16.75
CA GLY A 207 16.48 -2.97 -15.42
C GLY A 207 15.87 -4.21 -14.76
N ILE A 208 14.54 -4.38 -14.87
CA ILE A 208 13.85 -5.59 -14.40
C ILE A 208 14.33 -6.83 -15.16
N LEU A 209 14.34 -6.76 -16.50
CA LEU A 209 14.75 -7.86 -17.37
C LEU A 209 16.19 -8.30 -17.07
N ASP A 210 17.13 -7.35 -16.97
CA ASP A 210 18.53 -7.60 -16.66
C ASP A 210 18.70 -8.25 -15.26
N SER A 211 17.94 -7.80 -14.27
CA SER A 211 17.94 -8.41 -12.92
C SER A 211 17.43 -9.85 -12.95
N VAL A 212 16.31 -10.11 -13.65
CA VAL A 212 15.74 -11.45 -13.82
C VAL A 212 16.71 -12.38 -14.56
N THR A 213 17.29 -11.94 -15.67
CA THR A 213 18.29 -12.69 -16.43
C THR A 213 19.49 -13.06 -15.55
N ARG A 214 20.01 -12.11 -14.76
CA ARG A 214 21.12 -12.38 -13.82
C ARG A 214 20.73 -13.40 -12.75
N LYS A 215 19.54 -13.27 -12.15
CA LYS A 215 19.05 -14.21 -11.12
C LYS A 215 18.83 -15.61 -11.72
N GLY A 216 18.26 -15.72 -12.91
CA GLY A 216 18.04 -16.97 -13.62
C GLY A 216 19.33 -17.71 -13.96
N ALA A 217 20.41 -16.99 -14.26
CA ALA A 217 21.72 -17.54 -14.59
C ALA A 217 22.47 -18.16 -13.40
N LEU A 218 22.06 -17.90 -12.16
CA LEU A 218 22.73 -18.44 -10.97
C LEU A 218 22.55 -19.97 -10.84
N SER A 219 23.63 -20.65 -10.42
CA SER A 219 23.59 -22.10 -10.19
C SER A 219 23.01 -22.42 -8.82
N ARG A 220 21.95 -23.24 -8.77
CA ARG A 220 21.35 -23.76 -7.52
C ARG A 220 22.27 -24.68 -6.72
N ARG A 221 23.38 -25.15 -7.32
CA ARG A 221 24.40 -25.93 -6.57
C ARG A 221 25.23 -25.05 -5.64
N ILE A 222 25.29 -23.75 -5.91
CA ILE A 222 26.14 -22.78 -5.23
C ILE A 222 25.29 -21.76 -4.47
N HIS A 223 24.14 -21.38 -5.03
CA HIS A 223 23.28 -20.32 -4.51
C HIS A 223 21.96 -20.86 -3.97
N SER A 224 21.40 -20.15 -2.98
CA SER A 224 20.10 -20.44 -2.37
C SER A 224 18.93 -20.12 -3.31
N ILE A 225 17.73 -20.59 -2.95
CA ILE A 225 16.46 -20.25 -3.63
C ILE A 225 16.24 -18.73 -3.63
N ASP A 226 16.47 -18.07 -2.50
CA ASP A 226 16.30 -16.61 -2.40
C ASP A 226 17.27 -15.83 -3.30
N SER A 227 18.48 -16.35 -3.53
CA SER A 227 19.42 -15.74 -4.48
C SER A 227 18.85 -15.65 -5.90
N LYS A 228 17.99 -16.61 -6.26
CA LYS A 228 17.30 -16.71 -7.56
C LYS A 228 15.88 -16.13 -7.54
N SER A 229 15.50 -15.46 -6.45
CA SER A 229 14.19 -14.86 -6.26
C SER A 229 14.27 -13.35 -6.39
N TYR A 230 13.27 -12.75 -7.04
CA TYR A 230 13.04 -11.30 -7.01
C TYR A 230 11.93 -11.05 -6.00
N HIS A 231 12.26 -10.41 -4.87
CA HIS A 231 11.30 -10.12 -3.81
C HIS A 231 10.55 -8.82 -4.08
N ARG A 232 9.29 -8.77 -3.62
CA ARG A 232 8.44 -7.57 -3.70
C ARG A 232 9.07 -6.37 -3.02
N ALA A 233 9.57 -6.53 -1.79
CA ALA A 233 10.13 -5.44 -1.01
C ALA A 233 11.28 -4.73 -1.75
N ASP A 234 12.23 -5.52 -2.28
CA ASP A 234 13.36 -5.03 -3.07
C ASP A 234 12.88 -4.29 -4.32
N LEU A 235 11.87 -4.83 -5.01
CA LEU A 235 11.31 -4.22 -6.21
C LEU A 235 10.65 -2.88 -5.90
N ASN A 236 9.82 -2.80 -4.86
CA ASN A 236 9.12 -1.58 -4.47
C ASN A 236 10.10 -0.50 -4.01
N GLU A 237 11.14 -0.86 -3.26
CA GLU A 237 12.19 0.09 -2.85
C GLU A 237 12.94 0.64 -4.06
N TRP A 238 13.42 -0.24 -4.95
CA TRP A 238 14.15 0.16 -6.16
C TRP A 238 13.28 0.99 -7.11
N PHE A 239 12.04 0.54 -7.36
CA PHE A 239 11.09 1.23 -8.23
C PHE A 239 10.73 2.62 -7.69
N ARG A 240 10.47 2.73 -6.38
CA ARG A 240 10.22 4.02 -5.72
C ARG A 240 11.37 5.00 -5.95
N GLY A 241 12.62 4.56 -5.81
CA GLY A 241 13.79 5.41 -6.05
C GLY A 241 13.84 5.97 -7.48
N LEU A 242 13.59 5.13 -8.48
CA LEU A 242 13.56 5.56 -9.88
C LEU A 242 12.40 6.52 -10.18
N VAL A 243 11.24 6.23 -9.61
CA VAL A 243 10.05 7.05 -9.79
C VAL A 243 10.19 8.40 -9.09
N GLU A 244 10.80 8.47 -7.90
CA GLU A 244 11.09 9.73 -7.20
C GLU A 244 12.09 10.62 -7.97
N GLU A 245 13.10 10.02 -8.63
CA GLU A 245 14.02 10.76 -9.49
C GLU A 245 13.33 11.38 -10.71
N ASP A 246 12.43 10.61 -11.35
CA ASP A 246 11.62 11.10 -12.47
C ASP A 246 10.54 12.12 -12.00
N GLN A 247 9.99 11.93 -10.80
CA GLN A 247 8.98 12.80 -10.18
C GLN A 247 9.43 14.24 -9.95
N LYS A 248 10.74 14.45 -9.71
CA LYS A 248 11.35 15.79 -9.67
C LYS A 248 11.02 16.61 -10.93
N ARG A 249 10.54 15.96 -12.01
CA ARG A 249 10.24 16.55 -13.31
C ARG A 249 8.73 16.63 -13.66
N ALA A 250 7.80 15.81 -13.12
CA ALA A 250 6.46 15.67 -13.77
C ALA A 250 5.12 15.48 -12.97
N GLY A 251 5.05 15.03 -11.72
CA GLY A 251 3.79 14.55 -11.06
C GLY A 251 2.58 15.51 -10.85
N ARG A 252 1.35 14.98 -11.03
CA ARG A 252 0.03 15.63 -10.83
C ARG A 252 -0.61 15.40 -9.44
N LYS A 253 -0.29 14.32 -8.72
CA LYS A 253 -0.95 13.99 -7.43
C LYS A 253 -0.54 14.98 -6.34
N VAL A 254 -1.52 15.44 -5.57
CA VAL A 254 -1.45 16.68 -4.79
C VAL A 254 -0.55 16.59 -3.57
N TYR A 255 -0.66 15.50 -2.80
CA TYR A 255 -0.01 15.42 -1.49
C TYR A 255 1.47 15.01 -1.52
N VAL A 256 1.97 14.55 -2.68
CA VAL A 256 3.36 14.07 -2.81
C VAL A 256 4.38 15.21 -2.90
N ARG A 257 3.97 16.39 -3.36
CA ARG A 257 4.87 17.51 -3.68
C ARG A 257 4.97 18.59 -2.60
N ARG A 258 4.21 18.47 -1.53
CA ARG A 258 4.00 19.58 -0.60
C ARG A 258 4.93 19.51 0.60
N GLN A 259 6.08 20.16 0.49
CA GLN A 259 6.95 20.43 1.64
C GLN A 259 6.38 21.58 2.46
N LEU A 260 5.50 21.22 3.39
CA LEU A 260 4.95 22.16 4.35
C LEU A 260 5.78 22.19 5.63
N PRO A 261 5.87 23.34 6.31
CA PRO A 261 6.77 23.52 7.45
C PRO A 261 6.29 22.75 8.68
N GLN A 262 7.26 22.20 9.39
CA GLN A 262 7.04 21.56 10.69
C GLN A 262 6.61 22.58 11.74
N ILE A 263 5.42 22.37 12.31
CA ILE A 263 4.85 23.24 13.35
C ILE A 263 5.27 22.76 14.75
N LEU A 264 5.12 21.46 15.01
CA LEU A 264 5.50 20.81 16.28
C LEU A 264 6.50 19.70 15.98
N VAL A 265 7.42 19.47 16.92
CA VAL A 265 8.43 18.41 16.83
C VAL A 265 8.22 17.41 17.97
N PRO A 266 8.60 16.13 17.79
CA PRO A 266 8.64 15.18 18.90
C PRO A 266 9.58 15.66 20.00
N PHE A 267 9.12 15.63 21.26
CA PHE A 267 9.93 16.04 22.41
C PHE A 267 11.00 15.00 22.75
N ARG A 268 10.60 13.72 22.85
CA ARG A 268 11.46 12.55 23.07
C ARG A 268 10.94 11.37 22.24
N LYS A 269 11.54 10.19 22.44
CA LYS A 269 11.06 8.93 21.85
C LYS A 269 9.59 8.67 22.24
N PRO A 270 8.86 7.85 21.47
CA PRO A 270 7.51 7.42 21.85
C PRO A 270 7.48 6.87 23.27
N MET A 271 6.38 7.12 23.96
CA MET A 271 6.21 6.77 25.36
C MET A 271 6.10 5.26 25.52
N ALA A 272 6.54 4.74 26.67
CA ALA A 272 6.32 3.33 27.00
C ALA A 272 4.82 3.05 27.00
N THR A 273 4.41 2.02 26.26
CA THR A 273 3.01 1.67 26.12
C THR A 273 2.64 0.45 26.94
N PRO A 274 1.45 0.43 27.59
CA PRO A 274 0.92 -0.77 28.23
C PRO A 274 0.47 -1.83 27.20
N CYS A 275 0.13 -1.45 25.96
CA CYS A 275 -0.28 -2.39 24.92
C CYS A 275 -0.04 -1.86 23.50
N THR A 276 0.04 -2.74 22.50
CA THR A 276 0.28 -2.35 21.09
C THR A 276 -0.81 -1.45 20.48
N LYS A 277 -1.98 -1.37 21.15
CA LYS A 277 -3.18 -0.64 20.73
C LYS A 277 -3.32 0.75 21.36
N ARG A 278 -2.47 1.13 22.30
CA ARG A 278 -2.40 2.48 22.85
C ARG A 278 -1.00 3.02 22.58
N ASN A 279 -0.85 4.14 21.90
CA ASN A 279 0.48 4.73 21.68
C ASN A 279 0.50 6.18 22.15
N GLY A 280 1.51 6.55 22.93
CA GLY A 280 1.67 7.91 23.44
C GLY A 280 2.85 8.60 22.77
N ARG A 281 2.67 9.87 22.37
CA ARG A 281 3.78 10.71 21.91
C ARG A 281 3.62 12.13 22.41
N VAL A 282 4.73 12.70 22.90
CA VAL A 282 4.80 14.09 23.35
C VAL A 282 5.34 14.95 22.21
N LEU A 283 4.63 16.03 21.92
CA LEU A 283 4.97 17.02 20.92
C LEU A 283 5.29 18.34 21.63
N HIS A 284 6.19 19.13 21.08
CA HIS A 284 6.46 20.46 21.60
C HIS A 284 6.94 21.41 20.49
N GLN A 285 7.09 22.67 20.88
CA GLN A 285 7.85 23.65 20.11
C GLN A 285 9.01 24.14 20.97
N GLN A 286 10.17 24.35 20.33
CA GLN A 286 11.41 24.77 20.98
C GLN A 286 11.38 26.27 21.30
N TYR A 287 12.19 26.65 22.28
CA TYR A 287 12.48 28.05 22.58
C TYR A 287 13.53 28.61 21.62
N SER A 288 13.47 29.91 21.35
CA SER A 288 14.52 30.66 20.66
C SER A 288 14.91 31.85 21.52
N LEU A 289 16.18 31.92 21.92
CA LEU A 289 16.68 32.96 22.84
C LEU A 289 15.81 33.07 24.12
N LYS A 290 15.48 31.91 24.72
CA LYS A 290 14.59 31.77 25.89
C LYS A 290 13.14 32.22 25.67
N ARG A 291 12.71 32.49 24.44
CA ARG A 291 11.32 32.84 24.14
C ARG A 291 10.60 31.70 23.46
N TYR A 292 9.37 31.41 23.91
CA TYR A 292 8.58 30.37 23.27
C TYR A 292 8.22 30.82 21.85
N ARG A 293 8.37 29.92 20.86
CA ARG A 293 8.21 30.28 19.45
C ARG A 293 6.74 30.31 19.01
N TYR A 294 5.87 31.04 19.73
CA TYR A 294 4.47 31.25 19.34
C TYR A 294 4.34 31.72 17.89
N LYS A 295 5.16 32.71 17.51
CA LYS A 295 5.17 33.27 16.16
C LYS A 295 5.47 32.21 15.08
N HIS A 296 6.35 31.25 15.36
CA HIS A 296 6.63 30.15 14.41
C HIS A 296 5.40 29.27 14.20
N ILE A 297 4.64 28.98 15.26
CA ILE A 297 3.40 28.22 15.15
C ILE A 297 2.40 29.00 14.29
N VAL A 298 2.12 30.24 14.69
CA VAL A 298 1.16 31.14 14.06
C VAL A 298 1.46 31.36 12.56
N ASP A 299 2.70 31.68 12.21
CA ASP A 299 3.10 31.93 10.82
C ASP A 299 3.02 30.67 9.95
N ASN A 300 3.11 29.48 10.54
CA ASN A 300 3.05 28.23 9.80
C ASN A 300 1.65 27.62 9.73
N VAL A 301 0.79 27.80 10.73
CA VAL A 301 -0.64 27.38 10.69
C VAL A 301 -1.31 27.86 9.39
N CYS A 302 -1.08 29.12 9.01
CA CYS A 302 -1.65 29.71 7.79
C CYS A 302 -1.23 29.00 6.49
N LYS A 303 -0.08 28.31 6.48
CA LYS A 303 0.43 27.60 5.29
C LYS A 303 -0.23 26.24 5.06
N TRP A 304 -0.92 25.72 6.08
CA TRP A 304 -1.60 24.43 6.03
C TRP A 304 -3.09 24.57 5.66
N LEU A 305 -3.65 25.78 5.67
CA LEU A 305 -5.10 26.00 5.55
C LEU A 305 -5.71 25.41 4.28
N ASP A 306 -5.08 25.60 3.14
CA ASP A 306 -5.57 25.02 1.90
C ASP A 306 -5.58 23.49 1.92
N GLU A 307 -4.60 22.83 2.54
CA GLU A 307 -4.63 21.37 2.68
C GLU A 307 -5.73 20.88 3.63
N VAL A 308 -6.07 21.68 4.64
CA VAL A 308 -7.09 21.37 5.64
C VAL A 308 -8.51 21.60 5.09
N PHE A 309 -8.71 22.60 4.23
CA PHE A 309 -10.04 23.05 3.82
C PHE A 309 -10.43 22.73 2.38
N LEU A 310 -9.48 22.47 1.48
CA LEU A 310 -9.78 22.23 0.07
C LEU A 310 -9.75 20.75 -0.27
N ARG A 311 -10.62 20.36 -1.21
CA ARG A 311 -10.67 19.01 -1.77
C ARG A 311 -9.43 18.67 -2.61
N PRO A 312 -9.09 17.39 -2.82
CA PRO A 312 -7.92 17.02 -3.62
C PRO A 312 -7.98 17.58 -5.04
N ASN A 313 -9.14 17.55 -5.70
CA ASN A 313 -9.34 18.19 -7.01
C ASN A 313 -9.12 19.71 -6.99
N GLU A 314 -9.62 20.40 -5.97
CA GLU A 314 -9.45 21.84 -5.79
C GLU A 314 -7.98 22.21 -5.53
N LEU A 315 -7.26 21.39 -4.76
CA LEU A 315 -5.84 21.54 -4.54
C LEU A 315 -5.03 21.31 -5.82
N ALA A 316 -5.41 20.35 -6.67
CA ALA A 316 -4.73 20.09 -7.93
C ALA A 316 -4.83 21.29 -8.89
N ASP A 317 -5.97 21.99 -8.87
CA ASP A 317 -6.20 23.18 -9.68
C ASP A 317 -5.76 24.48 -8.99
N ILE A 318 -5.32 24.42 -7.72
CA ILE A 318 -4.95 25.60 -6.95
C ILE A 318 -3.83 26.38 -7.63
N HIS A 319 -2.91 25.73 -8.34
CA HIS A 319 -1.81 26.41 -9.05
C HIS A 319 -2.28 27.21 -10.27
N LYS A 320 -3.47 26.94 -10.80
CA LYS A 320 -4.08 27.65 -11.94
C LYS A 320 -4.88 28.88 -11.50
N LEU A 321 -5.24 28.97 -10.22
CA LEU A 321 -5.99 30.08 -9.66
C LEU A 321 -5.08 31.28 -9.34
N SER A 322 -5.59 32.49 -9.56
CA SER A 322 -4.95 33.72 -9.08
C SER A 322 -4.91 33.76 -7.55
N LEU A 323 -4.00 34.55 -6.98
CA LEU A 323 -3.90 34.74 -5.52
C LEU A 323 -5.22 35.20 -4.89
N VAL A 324 -6.01 36.00 -5.63
CA VAL A 324 -7.30 36.52 -5.19
C VAL A 324 -8.34 35.40 -5.10
N GLU A 325 -8.42 34.54 -6.12
CA GLU A 325 -9.37 33.42 -6.15
C GLU A 325 -9.07 32.36 -5.07
N LYS A 326 -7.79 32.08 -4.81
CA LYS A 326 -7.38 31.20 -3.71
C LYS A 326 -7.82 31.75 -2.36
N SER A 327 -7.53 33.03 -2.13
CA SER A 327 -7.90 33.71 -0.89
C SER A 327 -9.41 33.71 -0.71
N GLN A 328 -10.19 33.98 -1.76
CA GLN A 328 -11.65 34.04 -1.68
C GLN A 328 -12.31 32.68 -1.41
N ARG A 329 -11.79 31.58 -1.96
CA ARG A 329 -12.27 30.22 -1.64
C ARG A 329 -11.98 29.83 -0.20
N LEU A 330 -10.79 30.17 0.31
CA LEU A 330 -10.41 29.87 1.70
C LEU A 330 -11.15 30.75 2.70
N LYS A 331 -11.40 32.02 2.38
CA LYS A 331 -12.09 32.99 3.25
C LYS A 331 -13.38 32.43 3.83
N THR A 332 -14.31 31.99 2.99
CA THR A 332 -15.65 31.60 3.47
C THR A 332 -15.59 30.43 4.45
N THR A 333 -14.80 29.39 4.13
CA THR A 333 -14.70 28.17 4.96
C THR A 333 -13.88 28.41 6.23
N VAL A 334 -12.76 29.16 6.12
CA VAL A 334 -11.90 29.49 7.27
C VAL A 334 -12.65 30.39 8.24
N PHE A 335 -13.35 31.42 7.77
CA PHE A 335 -14.11 32.32 8.65
C PHE A 335 -15.26 31.61 9.38
N ALA A 336 -15.92 30.64 8.74
CA ALA A 336 -16.91 29.81 9.43
C ALA A 336 -16.27 28.99 10.58
N SER A 337 -15.06 28.45 10.36
CA SER A 337 -14.32 27.70 11.38
C SER A 337 -13.70 28.56 12.49
N LEU A 338 -13.51 29.86 12.27
CA LEU A 338 -12.95 30.78 13.28
C LEU A 338 -13.94 31.14 14.40
N ALA A 339 -15.21 30.73 14.30
CA ALA A 339 -16.15 30.88 15.41
C ALA A 339 -15.64 30.17 16.69
N ASP A 340 -14.90 29.07 16.51
CA ASP A 340 -14.10 28.43 17.55
C ASP A 340 -12.65 28.29 17.10
N VAL A 341 -11.86 29.35 17.35
CA VAL A 341 -10.42 29.41 17.01
C VAL A 341 -9.63 28.28 17.67
N ARG A 342 -10.07 27.82 18.83
CA ARG A 342 -9.37 26.81 19.62
C ARG A 342 -9.52 25.44 18.98
N SER A 343 -10.75 25.03 18.66
CA SER A 343 -11.00 23.82 17.86
C SER A 343 -10.27 23.88 16.52
N PHE A 344 -10.38 25.01 15.81
CA PHE A 344 -9.65 25.25 14.57
C PHE A 344 -8.13 25.02 14.69
N LEU A 345 -7.50 25.56 15.74
CA LEU A 345 -6.07 25.41 15.96
C LEU A 345 -5.70 23.96 16.25
N GLY A 346 -6.45 23.28 17.12
CA GLY A 346 -6.26 21.85 17.41
C GLY A 346 -6.27 21.01 16.14
N ARG A 347 -7.27 21.25 15.27
CA ARG A 347 -7.42 20.56 14.00
C ARG A 347 -6.22 20.74 13.08
N VAL A 348 -5.76 21.98 12.87
CA VAL A 348 -4.63 22.26 11.98
C VAL A 348 -3.32 21.67 12.54
N LEU A 349 -3.11 21.73 13.86
CA LEU A 349 -1.93 21.12 14.50
C LEU A 349 -1.91 19.61 14.35
N LEU A 350 -3.06 18.95 14.53
CA LEU A 350 -3.20 17.50 14.35
C LEU A 350 -2.97 17.12 12.88
N HIS A 351 -3.62 17.79 11.93
CA HIS A 351 -3.40 17.59 10.49
C HIS A 351 -1.91 17.63 10.14
N ALA A 352 -1.25 18.73 10.53
CA ALA A 352 0.16 18.95 10.26
C ALA A 352 1.04 17.87 10.89
N THR A 353 0.70 17.43 12.10
CA THR A 353 1.43 16.36 12.81
C THR A 353 1.33 15.03 12.07
N ILE A 354 0.11 14.59 11.72
CA ILE A 354 -0.09 13.34 10.98
C ILE A 354 0.65 13.40 9.64
N ARG A 355 0.56 14.51 8.92
CA ARG A 355 1.19 14.70 7.61
C ARG A 355 2.71 14.73 7.62
N GLN A 356 3.32 15.17 8.71
CA GLN A 356 4.79 15.20 8.86
C GLN A 356 5.33 13.87 9.34
N MET A 357 4.61 13.20 10.25
CA MET A 357 5.03 11.91 10.79
C MET A 357 4.74 10.75 9.83
N HIS A 358 3.72 10.90 8.99
CA HIS A 358 3.28 9.89 8.06
C HIS A 358 3.10 10.50 6.67
N ALA A 359 3.51 9.78 5.63
CA ALA A 359 3.22 10.13 4.24
C ALA A 359 1.74 9.85 3.92
N SER A 360 0.85 10.55 4.63
CA SER A 360 -0.59 10.36 4.59
C SER A 360 -1.25 11.19 3.49
N GLN A 361 -2.44 10.76 3.09
CA GLN A 361 -3.28 11.43 2.12
C GLN A 361 -4.54 11.90 2.86
N PRO A 362 -4.66 13.19 3.19
CA PRO A 362 -5.86 13.71 3.79
C PRO A 362 -7.06 13.44 2.90
N ILE A 363 -8.16 13.03 3.53
CA ILE A 363 -9.50 13.12 2.95
C ILE A 363 -10.08 14.39 3.58
N PRO A 364 -10.15 15.50 2.84
CA PRO A 364 -10.60 16.78 3.40
C PRO A 364 -12.05 16.66 3.82
N CYS A 365 -12.23 16.47 5.13
CA CYS A 365 -13.50 16.24 5.76
C CYS A 365 -13.70 17.33 6.81
N LEU A 366 -14.57 18.27 6.47
CA LEU A 366 -15.58 18.74 7.40
C LEU A 366 -16.81 17.88 7.09
N LEU A 367 -16.80 16.64 7.58
CA LEU A 367 -17.90 15.71 7.32
C LEU A 367 -19.05 16.05 8.25
N TYR A 368 -20.05 16.75 7.74
CA TYR A 368 -21.29 16.99 8.46
C TYR A 368 -22.08 15.66 8.52
N LEU A 369 -22.15 15.10 9.72
CA LEU A 369 -22.95 13.93 10.04
C LEU A 369 -24.31 14.42 10.52
N GLU A 370 -25.38 13.88 9.94
CA GLU A 370 -26.74 14.19 10.38
C GLU A 370 -26.97 13.45 11.70
N GLY A 371 -26.87 14.18 12.82
CA GLY A 371 -27.29 13.70 14.14
C GLY A 371 -28.76 14.01 14.41
N GLN A 372 -29.32 13.39 15.46
CA GLN A 372 -30.72 13.65 15.84
C GLN A 372 -30.96 15.11 16.32
N ASP A 373 -29.94 15.82 16.79
CA ASP A 373 -30.06 17.19 17.32
C ASP A 373 -28.93 18.17 16.90
N GLU A 374 -27.76 17.72 16.41
CA GLU A 374 -26.67 18.60 15.93
C GLU A 374 -25.89 17.98 14.74
N GLU A 375 -25.34 18.82 13.85
CA GLU A 375 -24.37 18.38 12.84
C GLU A 375 -23.01 18.11 13.51
N LYS A 376 -22.59 16.84 13.54
CA LYS A 376 -21.25 16.47 14.04
C LYS A 376 -20.24 16.49 12.92
N ILE A 377 -19.05 17.00 13.18
CA ILE A 377 -17.97 17.13 12.21
C ILE A 377 -16.89 16.08 12.51
N LEU A 378 -16.71 15.11 11.61
CA LEU A 378 -15.50 14.28 11.65
C LEU A 378 -14.33 15.04 11.02
N GLU A 379 -13.26 15.18 11.79
CA GLU A 379 -12.08 15.96 11.43
C GLU A 379 -10.87 15.04 11.13
N ASN A 380 -9.88 15.58 10.40
CA ASN A 380 -8.57 14.95 10.21
C ASN A 380 -8.61 13.47 9.81
N VAL A 381 -9.35 13.17 8.75
CA VAL A 381 -9.36 11.83 8.15
C VAL A 381 -8.18 11.71 7.19
N HIS A 382 -7.35 10.68 7.37
CA HIS A 382 -6.15 10.47 6.56
C HIS A 382 -6.01 9.01 6.13
N ILE A 383 -5.70 8.81 4.86
CA ILE A 383 -5.25 7.53 4.34
C ILE A 383 -3.76 7.40 4.60
N VAL A 384 -3.37 6.41 5.37
CA VAL A 384 -1.97 6.15 5.68
C VAL A 384 -1.57 4.82 5.05
N ARG A 385 -0.76 4.89 4.00
CA ARG A 385 -0.40 3.69 3.24
C ARG A 385 0.54 2.76 4.01
N ARG A 386 0.26 1.47 3.93
CA ARG A 386 1.10 0.40 4.50
C ARG A 386 1.25 -0.71 3.47
N ASP A 387 2.47 -1.20 3.38
CA ASP A 387 2.84 -2.33 2.51
C ASP A 387 3.72 -3.24 3.37
N PRO A 388 3.37 -4.52 3.59
CA PRO A 388 2.27 -5.29 2.96
C PRO A 388 0.94 -5.30 3.75
N GLU A 389 0.88 -4.72 4.94
CA GLU A 389 -0.20 -4.90 5.94
C GLU A 389 -1.59 -4.32 5.57
N GLY A 390 -1.74 -3.71 4.39
CA GLY A 390 -2.98 -3.04 3.95
C GLY A 390 -3.08 -1.61 4.47
N ASP A 391 -3.62 -0.70 3.65
CA ASP A 391 -3.63 0.73 3.97
C ASP A 391 -4.54 1.02 5.17
N GLN A 392 -4.16 1.99 6.00
CA GLN A 392 -4.88 2.34 7.23
C GLN A 392 -5.70 3.62 7.05
N LEU A 393 -6.83 3.70 7.74
CA LEU A 393 -7.60 4.93 7.86
C LEU A 393 -7.39 5.52 9.26
N TRP A 394 -6.82 6.71 9.28
CA TRP A 394 -6.54 7.47 10.50
C TRP A 394 -7.59 8.54 10.68
N VAL A 395 -8.18 8.64 11.88
CA VAL A 395 -9.29 9.55 12.18
C VAL A 395 -8.92 10.37 13.40
N GLY A 396 -8.86 11.69 13.24
CA GLY A 396 -8.28 12.59 14.22
C GLY A 396 -9.31 13.38 15.03
N PHE A 397 -9.07 13.47 16.33
CA PHE A 397 -9.83 14.26 17.30
C PHE A 397 -8.87 15.19 18.01
N SER A 398 -9.23 16.45 18.21
CA SER A 398 -8.34 17.42 18.85
C SER A 398 -9.03 18.24 19.92
N GLU A 399 -8.38 18.35 21.07
CA GLU A 399 -8.87 19.09 22.24
C GLU A 399 -7.75 19.97 22.80
N LEU A 400 -8.05 21.25 23.01
CA LEU A 400 -7.12 22.21 23.62
C LEU A 400 -7.67 22.63 24.99
N VAL A 401 -7.07 22.13 26.06
CA VAL A 401 -7.56 22.26 27.43
C VAL A 401 -6.85 23.42 28.14
N THR A 402 -7.61 24.48 28.44
CA THR A 402 -7.13 25.60 29.27
C THR A 402 -7.52 25.47 30.74
N ALA A 403 -8.21 24.40 31.12
CA ALA A 403 -8.58 24.13 32.50
C ALA A 403 -7.33 23.97 33.39
N ALA A 404 -7.46 24.33 34.67
CA ALA A 404 -6.35 24.33 35.63
C ALA A 404 -5.72 22.94 35.84
N ASN A 405 -6.42 21.85 35.49
CA ASN A 405 -5.89 20.50 35.56
C ASN A 405 -6.38 19.66 34.37
N VAL A 406 -5.49 19.39 33.43
CA VAL A 406 -5.80 18.51 32.27
C VAL A 406 -6.10 17.08 32.71
N ALA A 407 -5.50 16.59 33.81
CA ALA A 407 -5.70 15.23 34.28
C ALA A 407 -7.16 14.96 34.69
N THR A 408 -7.90 15.98 35.15
CA THR A 408 -9.32 15.81 35.50
C THR A 408 -10.24 15.84 34.28
N ARG A 409 -9.84 16.52 33.19
CA ARG A 409 -10.62 16.59 31.94
C ARG A 409 -10.36 15.40 31.02
N LEU A 410 -9.22 14.74 31.17
CA LEU A 410 -8.79 13.65 30.31
C LEU A 410 -9.78 12.46 30.25
N PRO A 411 -10.40 12.00 31.36
CA PRO A 411 -11.43 10.96 31.30
C PRO A 411 -12.64 11.40 30.48
N GLU A 412 -13.10 12.65 30.64
CA GLU A 412 -14.25 13.18 29.91
C GLU A 412 -13.99 13.25 28.40
N ILE A 413 -12.77 13.66 28.01
CA ILE A 413 -12.33 13.66 26.61
C ILE A 413 -12.30 12.24 26.04
N ARG A 414 -11.84 11.26 26.83
CA ARG A 414 -11.82 9.85 26.42
C ARG A 414 -13.23 9.30 26.22
N GLU A 415 -14.15 9.54 27.16
CA GLU A 415 -15.53 9.08 27.02
C GLU A 415 -16.23 9.76 25.83
N GLN A 416 -15.95 11.05 25.57
CA GLN A 416 -16.46 11.73 24.39
C GLN A 416 -15.94 11.11 23.09
N LEU A 417 -14.64 10.78 23.01
CA LEU A 417 -14.05 10.07 21.87
C LEU A 417 -14.78 8.73 21.63
N TYR A 418 -15.02 7.96 22.69
CA TYR A 418 -15.70 6.68 22.59
C TYR A 418 -17.15 6.80 22.12
N ALA A 419 -17.89 7.76 22.67
CA ALA A 419 -19.24 8.06 22.21
C ALA A 419 -19.26 8.45 20.73
N GLU A 420 -18.30 9.28 20.29
CA GLU A 420 -18.23 9.72 18.90
C GLU A 420 -17.91 8.57 17.92
N ILE A 421 -17.06 7.62 18.34
CA ILE A 421 -16.77 6.42 17.55
C ILE A 421 -17.99 5.50 17.46
N ASP A 422 -18.63 5.21 18.59
CA ASP A 422 -19.75 4.27 18.66
C ASP A 422 -20.99 4.78 17.91
N GLU A 423 -21.33 6.06 18.09
CA GLU A 423 -22.57 6.63 17.56
C GLU A 423 -22.45 6.99 16.07
N TYR A 424 -21.31 7.52 15.63
CA TYR A 424 -21.24 8.16 14.31
C TYR A 424 -20.35 7.44 13.30
N PHE A 425 -19.32 6.72 13.75
CA PHE A 425 -18.27 6.26 12.84
C PHE A 425 -18.79 5.25 11.80
N CYS A 426 -19.75 4.42 12.17
CA CYS A 426 -20.38 3.48 11.23
C CYS A 426 -20.98 4.21 10.01
N SER A 427 -21.75 5.28 10.25
CA SER A 427 -22.38 6.12 9.20
C SER A 427 -21.40 7.01 8.45
N ALA A 428 -20.25 7.27 9.04
CA ALA A 428 -19.22 8.08 8.41
C ALA A 428 -18.47 7.33 7.31
N ARG A 429 -18.43 5.99 7.37
CA ARG A 429 -17.67 5.17 6.41
C ARG A 429 -18.13 5.38 4.97
N GLY A 430 -19.44 5.32 4.72
CA GLY A 430 -20.02 5.58 3.39
C GLY A 430 -19.77 7.01 2.92
N LYS A 431 -19.91 7.99 3.81
CA LYS A 431 -19.61 9.40 3.48
C LYS A 431 -18.14 9.63 3.13
N ILE A 432 -17.22 8.96 3.84
CA ILE A 432 -15.79 9.00 3.51
C ILE A 432 -15.55 8.35 2.14
N LEU A 433 -16.22 7.24 1.85
CA LEU A 433 -16.15 6.54 0.56
C LEU A 433 -16.66 7.41 -0.60
N ASP A 434 -17.68 8.22 -0.38
CA ASP A 434 -18.26 9.11 -1.40
C ASP A 434 -17.41 10.36 -1.67
N ILE A 435 -16.77 10.90 -0.63
CA ILE A 435 -16.01 12.16 -0.73
C ILE A 435 -14.56 11.94 -1.13
N LYS A 436 -13.98 10.74 -0.88
CA LYS A 436 -12.62 10.43 -1.31
C LYS A 436 -12.53 10.55 -2.83
N ASP A 437 -11.64 11.41 -3.30
CA ASP A 437 -11.48 11.71 -4.72
C ASP A 437 -10.28 10.92 -5.27
N ASP A 438 -10.50 9.62 -5.52
CA ASP A 438 -9.46 8.65 -5.89
C ASP A 438 -8.63 9.11 -7.11
N ASP A 439 -9.25 9.84 -8.03
CA ASP A 439 -8.59 10.39 -9.22
C ASP A 439 -7.43 11.33 -8.86
N TYR A 440 -7.43 11.91 -7.67
CA TYR A 440 -6.42 12.85 -7.18
C TYR A 440 -5.58 12.30 -6.01
N LEU A 441 -5.98 11.16 -5.45
CA LEU A 441 -5.26 10.41 -4.43
C LEU A 441 -4.34 9.34 -5.06
N LEU A 442 -3.30 8.95 -4.34
CA LEU A 442 -2.53 7.75 -4.65
C LEU A 442 -3.39 6.53 -4.36
N ARG A 443 -3.25 5.49 -5.19
CA ARG A 443 -3.99 4.24 -5.04
C ARG A 443 -3.82 3.68 -3.63
N HIS A 444 -4.94 3.25 -3.08
CA HIS A 444 -5.07 2.65 -1.78
C HIS A 444 -6.13 1.54 -1.81
N ASP A 445 -6.20 0.76 -0.74
CA ASP A 445 -7.17 -0.33 -0.57
C ASP A 445 -8.11 -0.13 0.65
N ILE A 446 -8.31 1.13 1.08
CA ILE A 446 -9.21 1.45 2.20
C ILE A 446 -10.70 1.30 1.87
N ASP A 447 -11.06 1.20 0.59
CA ASP A 447 -12.44 0.98 0.17
C ASP A 447 -13.03 -0.28 0.81
N VAL A 448 -12.19 -1.31 0.98
CA VAL A 448 -12.55 -2.58 1.64
C VAL A 448 -13.00 -2.34 3.09
N ILE A 449 -12.36 -1.44 3.83
CA ILE A 449 -12.70 -1.20 5.24
C ILE A 449 -13.82 -0.17 5.39
N LEU A 450 -14.08 0.62 4.35
CA LEU A 450 -15.16 1.61 4.30
C LEU A 450 -16.49 1.03 3.83
N ASP A 451 -16.54 -0.22 3.36
CA ASP A 451 -17.77 -0.88 2.97
C ASP A 451 -18.71 -1.03 4.18
N GLU A 452 -19.89 -0.41 4.09
CA GLU A 452 -20.89 -0.42 5.16
C GLU A 452 -21.64 -1.75 5.26
N SER A 453 -21.51 -2.64 4.26
CA SER A 453 -22.08 -4.00 4.33
C SER A 453 -21.35 -4.88 5.34
N ASP A 454 -20.07 -4.59 5.63
CA ASP A 454 -19.29 -5.27 6.66
C ASP A 454 -19.41 -4.57 8.03
N PRO A 455 -19.53 -5.34 9.12
CA PRO A 455 -19.44 -4.80 10.47
C PRO A 455 -18.12 -4.05 10.73
N PHE A 456 -18.20 -3.00 11.55
CA PHE A 456 -17.04 -2.14 11.88
C PHE A 456 -15.87 -2.94 12.50
N ASP A 457 -16.17 -4.01 13.23
CA ASP A 457 -15.20 -4.82 13.96
C ASP A 457 -14.38 -5.79 13.08
N VAL A 458 -14.74 -5.98 11.80
CA VAL A 458 -14.03 -6.88 10.88
C VAL A 458 -12.60 -6.42 10.57
N HIS A 459 -12.37 -5.10 10.55
CA HIS A 459 -11.11 -4.48 10.11
C HIS A 459 -10.50 -3.51 11.13
N LEU A 460 -10.70 -3.75 12.44
CA LEU A 460 -10.23 -2.86 13.52
C LEU A 460 -8.72 -2.59 13.54
N ASP A 461 -7.92 -3.51 13.00
CA ASP A 461 -6.47 -3.36 12.89
C ASP A 461 -6.06 -2.28 11.87
N ARG A 462 -6.93 -2.00 10.88
CA ARG A 462 -6.73 -1.00 9.84
C ARG A 462 -7.29 0.38 10.18
N PHE A 463 -8.12 0.48 11.23
CA PHE A 463 -8.56 1.75 11.80
C PHE A 463 -7.63 2.23 12.90
N ARG A 464 -7.26 3.52 12.85
CA ARG A 464 -6.42 4.20 13.84
C ARG A 464 -7.08 5.50 14.26
N PHE A 465 -7.45 5.60 15.53
CA PHE A 465 -8.00 6.84 16.07
C PHE A 465 -6.86 7.65 16.70
N VAL A 466 -6.81 8.95 16.43
CA VAL A 466 -5.73 9.81 16.89
C VAL A 466 -6.31 10.92 17.74
N LEU A 467 -5.91 10.99 19.01
CA LEU A 467 -6.35 12.03 19.94
C LEU A 467 -5.22 13.03 20.18
N PHE A 468 -5.42 14.28 19.79
CA PHE A 468 -4.50 15.38 20.07
C PHE A 468 -4.98 16.19 21.27
N ILE A 469 -4.15 16.29 22.31
CA ILE A 469 -4.48 17.01 23.54
C ILE A 469 -3.43 18.09 23.77
N GLY A 470 -3.82 19.35 23.56
CA GLY A 470 -3.04 20.49 23.99
C GLY A 470 -3.41 20.92 25.40
N TYR A 471 -2.44 21.31 26.24
CA TYR A 471 -2.75 21.90 27.55
C TYR A 471 -1.71 22.92 28.01
N ASN A 472 -2.11 23.76 28.97
CA ASN A 472 -1.20 24.66 29.67
C ASN A 472 -0.38 23.90 30.72
N SER A 473 0.93 23.76 30.50
CA SER A 473 1.83 23.16 31.51
C SER A 473 2.51 24.24 32.32
N SER A 474 2.43 24.16 33.65
CA SER A 474 3.12 25.08 34.55
C SER A 474 4.65 24.94 34.49
N LEU A 475 5.16 23.85 33.92
CA LEU A 475 6.57 23.59 33.72
C LEU A 475 7.16 24.39 32.55
N LEU A 476 6.30 24.83 31.61
CA LEU A 476 6.68 25.64 30.47
C LEU A 476 6.39 27.11 30.75
N THR A 477 7.41 27.96 30.64
CA THR A 477 7.33 29.40 30.93
C THR A 477 7.88 30.22 29.78
N ASP A 478 7.35 31.44 29.59
CA ASP A 478 7.89 32.40 28.63
C ASP A 478 8.19 33.72 29.37
N PRO A 479 9.47 34.06 29.62
CA PRO A 479 10.68 33.39 29.13
C PRO A 479 10.98 32.05 29.80
N GLU A 480 11.75 31.21 29.10
CA GLU A 480 12.10 29.84 29.47
C GLU A 480 12.79 29.74 30.83
N THR A 481 12.28 28.83 31.66
CA THR A 481 12.97 28.29 32.84
C THR A 481 13.61 26.95 32.48
N PRO A 482 14.96 26.85 32.38
CA PRO A 482 15.64 25.60 32.01
C PRO A 482 15.49 24.48 33.06
N GLY A 483 15.68 23.23 32.64
CA GLY A 483 15.70 22.07 33.55
C GLY A 483 14.32 21.50 33.87
N HIS A 484 13.31 21.84 33.07
CA HIS A 484 11.94 21.34 33.20
C HIS A 484 11.72 20.02 32.46
N GLU A 485 12.67 19.58 31.64
CA GLU A 485 12.49 18.53 30.63
C GLU A 485 12.14 17.17 31.23
N ASP A 486 12.82 16.75 32.30
CA ASP A 486 12.55 15.47 32.96
C ASP A 486 11.23 15.51 33.73
N ASN A 487 10.90 16.64 34.36
CA ASN A 487 9.61 16.82 35.03
C ASN A 487 8.45 16.81 34.01
N LEU A 488 8.67 17.38 32.82
CA LEU A 488 7.69 17.39 31.73
C LEU A 488 7.48 15.99 31.16
N GLU A 489 8.54 15.18 31.05
CA GLU A 489 8.42 13.77 30.69
C GLU A 489 7.58 13.00 31.72
N HIS A 490 7.81 13.22 33.03
CA HIS A 490 7.00 12.59 34.07
C HIS A 490 5.53 13.06 34.05
N GLU A 491 5.28 14.35 33.89
CA GLU A 491 3.93 14.92 33.77
C GLU A 491 3.16 14.28 32.60
N THR A 492 3.77 14.27 31.41
CA THR A 492 3.14 13.71 30.21
C THR A 492 2.98 12.20 30.30
N ALA A 493 3.93 11.47 30.88
CA ALA A 493 3.83 10.04 31.16
C ALA A 493 2.65 9.70 32.07
N ALA A 494 2.45 10.47 33.14
CA ALA A 494 1.30 10.29 34.02
C ALA A 494 -0.03 10.54 33.28
N LEU A 495 -0.09 11.54 32.39
CA LEU A 495 -1.28 11.78 31.57
C LEU A 495 -1.58 10.63 30.61
N PHE A 496 -0.56 10.12 29.91
CA PHE A 496 -0.76 8.99 29.01
C PHE A 496 -1.19 7.71 29.76
N GLN A 497 -0.62 7.46 30.94
CA GLN A 497 -1.04 6.36 31.81
C GLN A 497 -2.50 6.51 32.25
N ALA A 498 -2.89 7.71 32.71
CA ALA A 498 -4.27 7.99 33.10
C ALA A 498 -5.27 7.83 31.94
N PHE A 499 -4.86 8.16 30.70
CA PHE A 499 -5.66 7.86 29.52
C PHE A 499 -5.84 6.35 29.32
N ALA A 500 -4.74 5.59 29.38
CA ALA A 500 -4.71 4.15 29.12
C ALA A 500 -5.23 3.28 30.28
N ASP A 501 -5.60 3.89 31.42
CA ASP A 501 -6.21 3.18 32.55
C ASP A 501 -7.58 2.56 32.21
N ASP A 502 -8.21 2.96 31.09
CA ASP A 502 -9.43 2.31 30.56
C ASP A 502 -9.26 0.79 30.36
N LEU A 503 -8.05 0.37 29.97
CA LEU A 503 -7.72 -1.02 29.72
C LEU A 503 -7.78 -1.89 30.97
N GLN A 504 -7.56 -1.31 32.16
CA GLN A 504 -7.64 -2.04 33.43
C GLN A 504 -9.08 -2.34 33.85
N HIS A 505 -10.05 -1.64 33.25
CA HIS A 505 -11.47 -1.68 33.61
C HIS A 505 -12.33 -2.46 32.61
N GLY A 506 -11.71 -3.18 31.65
CA GLY A 506 -12.42 -4.01 30.69
C GLY A 506 -13.24 -3.21 29.66
N SER A 507 -12.72 -2.08 29.20
CA SER A 507 -13.35 -1.23 28.18
C SER A 507 -13.69 -2.01 26.91
N THR A 508 -14.89 -1.83 26.36
CA THR A 508 -15.31 -2.35 25.05
C THR A 508 -14.47 -1.79 23.89
N PHE A 509 -13.75 -0.69 24.12
CA PHE A 509 -12.88 -0.03 23.16
C PHE A 509 -11.40 -0.45 23.29
N ALA A 510 -11.10 -1.50 24.08
CA ALA A 510 -9.73 -1.99 24.28
C ALA A 510 -9.05 -2.46 22.99
N ASP A 511 -9.83 -3.01 22.05
CA ASP A 511 -9.32 -3.55 20.78
C ASP A 511 -9.05 -2.48 19.70
N LEU A 512 -9.59 -1.26 19.91
CA LEU A 512 -9.34 -0.13 19.04
C LEU A 512 -7.90 0.35 19.16
N SER A 513 -7.30 0.70 18.03
CA SER A 513 -5.96 1.28 18.01
C SER A 513 -6.06 2.80 18.19
N ILE A 514 -5.58 3.34 19.32
CA ILE A 514 -5.65 4.77 19.65
C ILE A 514 -4.25 5.34 19.91
N ASP A 515 -3.91 6.37 19.15
CA ASP A 515 -2.66 7.11 19.28
C ASP A 515 -2.94 8.47 19.93
N VAL A 516 -2.28 8.77 21.05
CA VAL A 516 -2.45 10.01 21.82
C VAL A 516 -1.24 10.92 21.62
N PHE A 517 -1.48 12.09 21.07
CA PHE A 517 -0.51 13.16 20.90
C PHE A 517 -0.72 14.22 21.97
N ILE A 518 0.25 14.36 22.87
CA ILE A 518 0.20 15.28 24.01
C ILE A 518 1.06 16.51 23.68
N TYR A 519 0.47 17.69 23.75
CA TYR A 519 1.11 18.97 23.45
C TYR A 519 1.05 19.93 24.66
N PRO A 520 2.06 19.92 25.54
CA PRO A 520 2.21 20.95 26.55
C PRO A 520 2.65 22.28 25.93
N ALA A 521 2.00 23.38 26.33
CA ALA A 521 2.36 24.75 25.96
C ALA A 521 2.42 25.66 27.19
N PRO A 522 3.15 26.80 27.14
CA PRO A 522 3.13 27.76 28.24
C PRO A 522 1.77 28.46 28.40
N SER A 523 1.14 28.85 27.29
CA SER A 523 -0.18 29.48 27.27
C SER A 523 -0.88 29.26 25.92
N LEU A 524 -1.89 28.41 25.92
CA LEU A 524 -2.78 28.18 24.79
C LEU A 524 -3.67 29.40 24.49
N ASP A 525 -4.03 30.19 25.49
CA ASP A 525 -4.84 31.41 25.27
C ASP A 525 -4.03 32.46 24.49
N THR A 526 -2.75 32.63 24.83
CA THR A 526 -1.82 33.48 24.07
C THR A 526 -1.70 32.98 22.63
N LEU A 527 -1.49 31.67 22.44
CA LEU A 527 -1.38 31.09 21.11
C LEU A 527 -2.65 31.28 20.28
N THR A 528 -3.82 30.99 20.87
CA THR A 528 -5.13 31.10 20.21
C THR A 528 -5.41 32.55 19.77
N THR A 529 -5.15 33.52 20.65
CA THR A 529 -5.30 34.95 20.34
C THR A 529 -4.40 35.39 19.18
N MET A 530 -3.14 34.95 19.17
CA MET A 530 -2.21 35.28 18.09
C MET A 530 -2.60 34.64 16.76
N VAL A 531 -3.15 33.41 16.78
CA VAL A 531 -3.66 32.74 15.59
C VAL A 531 -4.88 33.47 15.04
N GLU A 532 -5.84 33.83 15.89
CA GLU A 532 -7.04 34.56 15.47
C GLU A 532 -6.67 35.84 14.72
N GLN A 533 -5.78 36.65 15.31
CA GLN A 533 -5.32 37.89 14.71
C GLN A 533 -4.65 37.63 13.35
N LYS A 534 -3.75 36.64 13.29
CA LYS A 534 -3.02 36.32 12.05
C LYS A 534 -3.94 35.83 10.94
N VAL A 535 -4.90 34.96 11.25
CA VAL A 535 -5.80 34.40 10.24
C VAL A 535 -6.72 35.51 9.71
N ARG A 536 -7.24 36.39 10.57
CA ARG A 536 -8.01 37.57 10.15
C ARG A 536 -7.23 38.54 9.26
N ASP A 537 -5.89 38.62 9.41
CA ASP A 537 -5.03 39.45 8.57
C ASP A 537 -4.64 38.77 7.25
N ALA A 538 -4.50 37.43 7.25
CA ALA A 538 -4.00 36.65 6.11
C ALA A 538 -5.10 36.23 5.13
N VAL A 539 -6.32 36.09 5.64
CA VAL A 539 -7.52 35.64 4.94
C VAL A 539 -8.45 36.83 4.85
#